data_AF-A0A137SWH4-F1
#
_entry.id   AF-A0A137SWH4-F1
#
_cell.length_a   1.000
_cell.length_b   1.000
_cell.length_c   1.000
_cell.angle_alpha   90.00
_cell.angle_beta   90.00
_cell.angle_gamma   90.00
#
_symmetry.space_group_name_H-M   'P 1'
#
loop_
_entity.id
_entity.type
_entity.pdbx_description
1 polymer ?
#
loop_
_entity_poly.entity_id
_entity_poly.type
_entity_poly.pdbx_seq_one_letter_code
_entity_poly.pdbx_strand_id
1 'polypeptide(L)' 'MLLYKLNDIVTLKKPHPCGENLWQITRTGADIKLKCMGCGKMLWLSRIDFEKRVRKIKKDDKFISIIHNKLDED' A
#
# COMPACT_ATOMS: atom_id res chain seq x y z
N MET A 1 -5.69 -7.86 11.78
CA MET A 1 -5.76 -6.49 11.20
C MET A 1 -4.38 -5.83 10.97
N LEU A 2 -3.94 -5.72 9.71
CA LEU A 2 -2.78 -4.92 9.28
C LEU A 2 -3.03 -3.42 9.54
N LEU A 3 -2.21 -2.76 10.37
CA LEU A 3 -2.24 -1.30 10.55
C LEU A 3 -1.30 -0.60 9.54
N TYR A 4 -1.88 0.13 8.61
CA TYR A 4 -1.18 1.06 7.71
C TYR A 4 -1.21 2.47 8.31
N LYS A 5 -0.12 3.24 8.19
CA LYS A 5 -0.09 4.63 8.63
C LYS A 5 -0.19 5.60 7.45
N LEU A 6 -0.53 6.85 7.76
CA LEU A 6 -0.42 7.95 6.82
C LEU A 6 1.07 8.09 6.43
N ASN A 7 1.33 8.39 5.17
CA ASN A 7 2.65 8.52 4.54
C ASN A 7 3.47 7.22 4.40
N ASP A 8 2.92 6.06 4.73
CA ASP A 8 3.57 4.78 4.43
C ASP A 8 3.80 4.62 2.92
N ILE A 9 4.94 4.06 2.53
CA ILE A 9 5.23 3.76 1.13
C ILE A 9 5.05 2.26 0.90
N VAL A 10 4.21 1.92 -0.06
CA VAL A 10 3.88 0.54 -0.41
C VAL A 10 4.13 0.29 -1.89
N THR A 11 4.27 -0.98 -2.22
CA THR A 11 4.40 -1.45 -3.60
C THR A 11 3.24 -2.36 -3.93
N LEU A 12 2.62 -2.13 -5.09
CA LEU A 12 1.55 -2.98 -5.60
C LEU A 12 2.12 -4.13 -6.43
N LYS A 13 1.35 -5.21 -6.57
CA LYS A 13 1.65 -6.37 -7.44
C LYS A 13 1.57 -5.98 -8.90
N LYS A 14 0.60 -5.12 -9.26
CA LYS A 14 0.45 -4.63 -10.63
C LYS A 14 1.41 -3.46 -10.86
N PRO A 15 2.18 -3.48 -11.96
CA PRO A 15 3.03 -2.37 -12.30
C PRO A 15 2.18 -1.15 -12.69
N HIS A 16 2.63 0.03 -12.28
CA HIS A 16 2.05 1.30 -12.66
C HIS A 16 2.62 1.74 -14.02
N PRO A 17 1.78 2.26 -14.94
CA PRO A 17 2.20 2.62 -16.30
C PRO A 17 3.31 3.69 -16.38
N CYS A 18 3.59 4.43 -15.32
CA CYS A 18 4.69 5.41 -15.33
C CYS A 18 6.09 4.80 -15.08
N GLY A 19 6.18 3.49 -14.83
CA GLY A 19 7.44 2.80 -14.51
C GLY A 19 7.80 2.74 -13.03
N GLU A 20 7.21 3.62 -12.20
CA GLU A 20 7.44 3.62 -10.75
C GLU A 20 6.30 2.95 -9.98
N ASN A 21 6.64 1.93 -9.18
CA ASN A 21 5.69 1.12 -8.40
C ASN A 21 5.58 1.50 -6.93
N LEU A 22 6.08 2.68 -6.58
CA LEU A 22 6.04 3.21 -5.23
C LEU A 22 4.78 4.05 -5.05
N TRP A 23 3.99 3.69 -4.05
CA TRP A 23 2.74 4.34 -3.71
C TRP A 23 2.79 4.83 -2.28
N GLN A 24 2.55 6.11 -2.07
CA GLN A 24 2.41 6.72 -0.76
C GLN A 24 0.95 6.66 -0.32
N ILE A 25 0.72 6.17 0.90
CA ILE A 25 -0.59 6.21 1.53
C ILE A 25 -0.85 7.64 2.00
N THR A 26 -1.87 8.28 1.43
CA THR A 26 -2.29 9.64 1.79
C THR A 26 -3.53 9.65 2.67
N ARG A 27 -4.29 8.55 2.70
CA ARG A 27 -5.48 8.39 3.53
C ARG A 27 -5.65 6.93 3.92
N THR A 28 -5.95 6.69 5.19
CA THR A 28 -6.28 5.37 5.74
C THR A 28 -7.69 5.42 6.34
N GLY A 29 -8.55 4.47 5.96
CA GLY A 29 -9.96 4.43 6.33
C GLY A 29 -10.66 3.24 5.67
N ALA A 30 -11.96 3.39 5.36
CA ALA A 30 -12.69 2.42 4.53
C ALA A 30 -12.07 2.29 3.12
N ASP A 31 -11.75 3.44 2.53
CA ASP A 31 -10.98 3.55 1.29
C ASP A 31 -9.61 4.16 1.54
N ILE A 32 -8.60 3.48 1.01
CA ILE A 32 -7.21 3.89 1.05
C ILE A 32 -6.91 4.71 -0.19
N LYS A 33 -6.42 5.93 0.04
CA LYS A 33 -5.97 6.82 -1.03
C LYS A 33 -4.47 6.70 -1.20
N LEU A 34 -4.05 6.27 -2.39
CA LEU A 34 -2.65 6.11 -2.75
C LEU A 34 -2.21 7.23 -3.69
N LYS A 35 -0.98 7.68 -3.56
CA LYS A 35 -0.32 8.62 -4.46
C LYS A 35 0.94 7.99 -5.03
N CYS A 36 1.05 7.91 -6.34
CA CYS A 36 2.27 7.43 -6.99
C CYS A 36 3.42 8.42 -6.74
N MET A 37 4.58 7.93 -6.30
CA MET A 37 5.75 8.77 -6.05
C MET A 37 6.43 9.26 -7.35
N GLY A 38 6.32 8.51 -8.45
CA GLY A 38 6.99 8.86 -9.69
C GLY A 38 6.25 9.90 -10.53
N CYS A 39 4.93 9.83 -10.60
CA CYS A 39 4.12 10.75 -11.42
C CYS A 39 3.09 11.57 -10.63
N GLY A 40 2.95 11.36 -9.33
CA GLY A 40 2.00 12.08 -8.49
C GLY A 40 0.53 11.68 -8.66
N LYS A 41 0.22 10.68 -9.51
CA LYS A 41 -1.16 10.23 -9.76
C LYS A 41 -1.78 9.62 -8.51
N MET A 42 -3.03 9.96 -8.23
CA MET A 42 -3.76 9.47 -7.05
C MET A 42 -4.78 8.41 -7.45
N LEU A 43 -4.89 7.36 -6.63
CA LEU A 43 -5.87 6.29 -6.78
C LEU A 43 -6.61 6.06 -5.45
N TRP A 44 -7.86 5.64 -5.56
CA TRP A 44 -8.69 5.26 -4.43
C TRP A 44 -8.96 3.77 -4.54
N LEU A 45 -8.61 3.03 -3.50
CA LEU A 45 -8.84 1.59 -3.43
C LEU A 45 -9.52 1.29 -2.11
N SER A 46 -10.60 0.51 -2.14
CA SER A 46 -11.17 -0.02 -0.92
C SER A 46 -10.14 -0.90 -0.22
N ARG A 47 -10.18 -0.94 1.11
CA ARG A 47 -9.17 -1.64 1.92
C ARG A 47 -8.92 -3.09 1.47
N ILE A 48 -9.99 -3.82 1.16
CA ILE A 48 -9.94 -5.22 0.71
C ILE A 48 -9.17 -5.37 -0.61
N ASP A 49 -9.41 -4.48 -1.57
CA ASP A 49 -8.75 -4.51 -2.87
C ASP A 49 -7.27 -4.06 -2.74
N PHE A 50 -7.01 -3.07 -1.90
CA PHE A 50 -5.65 -2.66 -1.53
C PHE A 50 -4.85 -3.82 -0.95
N GLU A 51 -5.39 -4.54 0.04
CA GLU A 51 -4.70 -5.67 0.68
C GLU A 51 -4.41 -6.83 -0.29
N LYS A 52 -5.30 -7.08 -1.25
CA LYS A 52 -5.06 -8.09 -2.31
C LYS A 52 -3.95 -7.67 -3.28
N ARG A 53 -3.87 -6.36 -3.57
CA ARG A 53 -2.94 -5.80 -4.56
C ARG A 53 -1.59 -5.39 -3.98
N VAL A 54 -1.49 -5.04 -2.71
CA VAL A 54 -0.21 -4.69 -2.10
C VAL A 54 0.71 -5.91 -2.06
N ARG A 55 2.02 -5.69 -2.13
CA ARG A 55 3.05 -6.74 -2.15
C ARG A 55 4.07 -6.56 -1.03
N LYS A 56 4.55 -5.34 -0.83
CA LYS A 56 5.48 -4.97 0.24
C LYS A 56 5.17 -3.57 0.76
N ILE A 57 5.51 -3.34 2.02
CA ILE A 57 5.46 -2.03 2.69
C ILE A 57 6.87 -1.62 3.11
N LYS A 58 7.23 -0.36 2.90
CA LYS A 58 8.50 0.23 3.32
C LYS A 58 8.29 0.85 4.69
N LYS A 59 8.83 0.22 5.74
CA LYS A 59 8.72 0.70 7.12
C LYS A 59 10.10 1.10 7.62
N ASP A 60 10.25 2.38 8.00
CA ASP A 60 11.47 3.05 8.51
C ASP A 60 12.68 3.04 7.57
N ASP A 61 13.10 1.88 7.09
CA ASP A 61 14.13 1.70 6.06
C ASP A 61 14.11 0.29 5.44
N LYS A 62 13.19 -0.57 5.90
CA LYS A 62 13.12 -1.99 5.52
C LYS A 62 11.82 -2.28 4.76
N PHE A 63 11.95 -2.98 3.63
CA PHE A 63 10.79 -3.51 2.90
C PHE A 63 10.33 -4.81 3.54
N ILE A 64 9.18 -4.77 4.20
CA ILE A 64 8.58 -5.92 4.87
C ILE A 64 7.49 -6.50 3.95
N SER A 65 7.54 -7.82 3.75
CA SER A 65 6.50 -8.55 3.03
C SER A 65 5.27 -8.73 3.92
N ILE A 66 4.12 -8.25 3.46
CA ILE A 66 2.81 -8.33 4.12
C ILE A 66 2.31 -9.76 4.41
N ILE A 67 2.95 -10.79 3.84
CA ILE A 67 2.59 -12.21 4.05
C ILE A 67 2.64 -12.60 5.54
N HIS A 68 3.39 -11.87 6.37
CA HIS A 68 3.54 -12.16 7.81
C HIS A 68 2.59 -11.37 8.73
N ASN A 69 1.59 -10.66 8.19
CA ASN A 69 0.67 -9.88 9.02
C ASN A 69 -0.80 -10.32 8.85
N LYS A 70 -0.99 -11.63 8.75
CA LYS A 70 -2.22 -12.24 9.23
C LYS A 70 -2.16 -12.17 10.75
N LEU A 71 -2.93 -11.27 11.34
CA LEU A 71 -3.52 -11.66 12.62
C LEU A 71 -4.62 -12.64 12.22
N ASP A 72 -4.42 -13.91 12.56
CA ASP A 72 -5.50 -14.87 12.71
C ASP A 72 -6.58 -14.20 13.57
N GLU A 73 -7.75 -13.99 12.97
CA GLU A 73 -8.97 -13.72 13.72
C GLU A 73 -9.70 -15.07 13.77
N ASP A 74 -9.71 -15.65 14.98
CA ASP A 74 -10.65 -16.66 15.47
C ASP A 74 -12.10 -16.15 15.35
#